data_AF-A0A502YZ50-F1
#
_entry.id   AF-A0A502YZ50-F1
#
_cell.length_a   1.000
_cell.length_b   1.000
_cell.length_c   1.000
_cell.angle_alpha   90.00
_cell.angle_beta   90.00
_cell.angle_gamma   90.00
#
_symmetry.space_group_name_H-M   'P 1'
#
loop_
_entity.id
_entity.type
_entity.pdbx_description
1 polymer ?
#
loop_
_entity_poly.entity_id
_entity_poly.type
_entity_poly.pdbx_seq_one_letter_code
_entity_poly.pdbx_strand_id
1 'polypeptide(L)'
;MRILTLLARHGTARYPTALQDLRAMFAAQMPDVSHHMLVIDNTLPEGHRADLDREVELIGGSNSSWEFSAWDSGIAYLGKRVNDHDLVHLATSAFAEYTPDHLKLIDQNVVRHLPGLNAVLGHVDFYNEPVSVFGISWQAWLRSSFILMRPRHLQALGSMVSVTGGTPIFSGDPLAPFRKDAPISRSYRQFLVGWLTGAGTGQGPGWHSRFDLTLETLPFFESKARAILNEQMLTNRLLAIGSAIVDVTWLARKAKAANSISLGDIPDWRAQIRPRVERKLAGLLGKPGRGGQS
;
A
#
# COMPACT_ATOMS: atom_id res chain seq x y z
N MET A 1 17.08 -3.58 16.55
CA MET A 1 15.90 -4.04 15.79
C MET A 1 16.31 -4.25 14.35
N ARG A 2 15.85 -5.32 13.71
CA ARG A 2 16.14 -5.67 12.32
C ARG A 2 14.89 -5.54 11.47
N ILE A 3 14.97 -4.77 10.38
CA ILE A 3 13.87 -4.63 9.41
C ILE A 3 14.35 -5.12 8.05
N LEU A 4 13.53 -5.96 7.43
CA LEU A 4 13.67 -6.37 6.03
C LEU A 4 12.74 -5.54 5.15
N THR A 5 13.25 -4.83 4.16
CA THR A 5 12.43 -4.24 3.09
C THR A 5 12.34 -5.18 1.89
N LEU A 6 11.11 -5.41 1.41
CA LEU A 6 10.81 -5.96 0.09
C LEU A 6 10.39 -4.82 -0.84
N LEU A 7 11.35 -4.30 -1.63
CA LEU A 7 11.11 -3.18 -2.54
C LEU A 7 10.74 -3.71 -3.93
N ALA A 8 9.45 -3.67 -4.27
CA ALA A 8 8.97 -4.00 -5.61
C ALA A 8 9.14 -2.82 -6.56
N ARG A 9 9.73 -3.05 -7.74
CA ARG A 9 9.85 -2.06 -8.81
C ARG A 9 9.64 -2.69 -10.18
N HIS A 10 9.42 -1.84 -11.18
CA HIS A 10 9.33 -2.24 -12.59
C HIS A 10 10.37 -1.41 -13.36
N GLY A 11 11.63 -1.87 -13.30
CA GLY A 11 12.79 -1.10 -13.74
C GLY A 11 12.99 0.19 -12.93
N THR A 12 13.88 1.06 -13.43
CA THR A 12 14.28 2.32 -12.77
C THR A 12 13.87 3.56 -13.56
N ALA A 13 13.37 3.43 -14.78
CA ALA A 13 13.13 4.58 -15.68
C ALA A 13 12.18 5.63 -15.07
N ARG A 14 11.11 5.19 -14.40
CA ARG A 14 10.11 6.08 -13.80
C ARG A 14 10.48 6.59 -12.41
N TYR A 15 11.17 5.76 -11.63
CA TYR A 15 11.52 6.03 -10.23
C TYR A 15 13.00 5.72 -9.99
N PRO A 16 13.92 6.51 -10.58
CA PRO A 16 15.34 6.17 -10.63
C PRO A 16 16.01 6.17 -9.26
N THR A 17 15.50 6.97 -8.31
CA THR A 17 16.11 7.19 -6.99
C THR A 17 15.42 6.43 -5.86
N ALA A 18 14.35 5.65 -6.12
CA ALA A 18 13.52 5.08 -5.07
C ALA A 18 14.29 4.22 -4.05
N LEU A 19 15.29 3.45 -4.51
CA LEU A 19 16.16 2.68 -3.64
C LEU A 19 16.99 3.59 -2.72
N GLN A 20 17.64 4.60 -3.30
CA GLN A 20 18.49 5.54 -2.59
C GLN A 20 17.68 6.37 -1.59
N ASP A 21 16.51 6.86 -2.01
CA ASP A 21 15.61 7.67 -1.18
C ASP A 21 15.11 6.86 0.02
N LEU A 22 14.75 5.59 -0.19
CA LEU A 22 14.30 4.73 0.89
C LEU A 22 15.43 4.39 1.87
N ARG A 23 16.66 4.14 1.38
CA ARG A 23 17.83 3.94 2.25
C ARG A 23 18.15 5.21 3.05
N ALA A 24 18.12 6.37 2.41
CA ALA A 24 18.35 7.66 3.06
C ALA A 24 17.30 7.92 4.15
N MET A 25 16.03 7.58 3.88
CA MET A 25 14.96 7.68 4.86
C MET A 25 15.24 6.84 6.11
N PHE A 26 15.60 5.56 5.94
CA PHE A 26 15.93 4.67 7.06
C PHE A 26 17.15 5.16 7.84
N ALA A 27 18.23 5.55 7.14
CA ALA A 27 19.44 6.05 7.78
C ALA A 27 19.17 7.33 8.60
N ALA A 28 18.34 8.24 8.09
CA ALA A 28 18.03 9.50 8.77
C ALA A 28 17.04 9.34 9.93
N GLN A 29 16.00 8.52 9.77
CA GLN A 29 14.89 8.44 10.73
C GLN A 29 15.01 7.28 11.72
N MET A 30 15.83 6.27 11.40
CA MET A 30 15.94 5.01 12.12
C MET A 30 17.41 4.53 12.21
N PRO A 31 18.37 5.36 12.69
CA PRO A 31 19.80 5.05 12.59
C PRO A 31 20.24 3.79 13.33
N ASP A 32 19.58 3.40 14.44
CA ASP A 32 19.92 2.14 15.14
C ASP A 32 19.10 0.92 14.68
N VAL A 33 18.42 1.03 13.53
CA VAL A 33 17.77 -0.11 12.88
C VAL A 33 18.74 -0.74 11.88
N SER A 34 19.02 -2.03 12.05
CA SER A 34 19.69 -2.81 11.01
C SER A 34 18.70 -3.06 9.88
N HIS A 35 19.04 -2.57 8.69
CA HIS A 35 18.11 -2.49 7.55
C HIS A 35 18.62 -3.33 6.39
N HIS A 36 17.99 -4.47 6.17
CA HIS A 36 18.24 -5.31 5.01
C HIS A 36 17.22 -5.01 3.92
N MET A 37 17.64 -5.01 2.67
CA MET A 37 16.75 -4.77 1.54
C MET A 37 16.89 -5.85 0.47
N LEU A 38 15.75 -6.36 0.04
CA LEU A 38 15.61 -7.13 -1.18
C LEU A 38 14.84 -6.30 -2.20
N VAL A 39 15.52 -5.92 -3.28
CA VAL A 39 14.90 -5.28 -4.44
C VAL A 39 14.36 -6.38 -5.35
N ILE A 40 13.08 -6.31 -5.68
CA ILE A 40 12.44 -7.20 -6.64
C ILE A 40 12.10 -6.39 -7.88
N ASP A 41 12.78 -6.67 -8.99
CA ASP A 41 12.59 -5.95 -10.24
C ASP A 41 11.82 -6.80 -11.26
N ASN A 42 10.58 -6.37 -11.54
CA ASN A 42 9.66 -7.04 -12.44
C ASN A 42 10.04 -6.91 -13.94
N THR A 43 11.08 -6.15 -14.28
CA THR A 43 11.63 -6.11 -15.65
C THR A 43 12.74 -7.12 -15.87
N LEU A 44 13.27 -7.72 -14.80
CA LEU A 44 14.32 -8.73 -14.88
C LEU A 44 13.71 -10.14 -14.88
N PRO A 45 14.32 -11.11 -15.59
CA PRO A 45 13.82 -12.48 -15.63
C PRO A 45 13.77 -13.13 -14.24
N GLU A 46 12.76 -13.96 -14.00
CA GLU A 46 12.71 -14.81 -12.80
C GLU A 46 13.98 -15.69 -12.75
N GLY A 47 14.68 -15.66 -11.60
CA GLY A 47 15.97 -16.33 -11.43
C GLY A 47 17.19 -15.41 -11.54
N HIS A 48 17.04 -14.18 -12.06
CA HIS A 48 18.09 -13.16 -11.94
C HIS A 48 18.42 -12.88 -10.48
N ARG A 49 19.72 -12.75 -10.16
CA ARG A 49 20.24 -12.41 -8.84
C ARG A 49 21.48 -11.54 -8.97
N ALA A 50 21.58 -10.51 -8.14
CA ALA A 50 22.75 -9.67 -8.03
C ALA A 50 22.84 -9.08 -6.61
N ASP A 51 24.06 -8.90 -6.13
CA ASP A 51 24.32 -8.10 -4.93
C ASP A 51 24.57 -6.66 -5.37
N LEU A 52 23.75 -5.71 -4.89
CA LEU A 52 23.90 -4.30 -5.25
C LEU A 52 24.83 -3.55 -4.29
N ASP A 53 24.79 -3.93 -3.02
CA ASP A 53 25.59 -3.35 -1.94
C ASP A 53 25.54 -4.30 -0.73
N ARG A 54 26.30 -3.98 0.32
CA ARG A 54 26.15 -4.62 1.63
C ARG A 54 24.70 -4.45 2.10
N GLU A 55 24.07 -5.55 2.48
CA GLU A 55 22.66 -5.61 2.93
C GLU A 55 21.61 -5.28 1.86
N VAL A 56 21.99 -5.17 0.57
CA VAL A 56 21.06 -4.95 -0.54
C VAL A 56 21.22 -6.02 -1.63
N GLU A 57 20.24 -6.91 -1.72
CA GLU A 57 20.13 -7.93 -2.76
C GLU A 57 19.14 -7.47 -3.85
N LEU A 58 19.35 -7.87 -5.10
CA LEU A 58 18.45 -7.67 -6.22
C LEU A 58 18.07 -9.02 -6.84
N ILE A 59 16.77 -9.22 -7.07
CA ILE A 59 16.27 -10.37 -7.83
C ILE A 59 15.30 -9.93 -8.93
N GLY A 60 15.18 -10.76 -9.97
CA GLY A 60 14.07 -10.66 -10.91
C GLY A 60 12.80 -11.27 -10.31
N GLY A 61 11.65 -10.62 -10.53
CA GLY A 61 10.36 -11.01 -9.95
C GLY A 61 9.23 -11.12 -10.96
N SER A 62 8.13 -11.71 -10.52
CA SER A 62 6.94 -11.86 -11.35
C SER A 62 6.13 -10.56 -11.41
N ASN A 63 5.73 -10.14 -12.62
CA ASN A 63 4.83 -9.01 -12.85
C ASN A 63 3.35 -9.43 -13.05
N SER A 64 3.02 -10.70 -12.84
CA SER A 64 1.68 -11.26 -13.13
C SER A 64 0.55 -10.59 -12.33
N SER A 65 0.86 -10.04 -11.16
CA SER A 65 -0.04 -9.26 -10.30
C SER A 65 0.68 -8.04 -9.72
N TRP A 66 1.45 -7.33 -10.55
CA TRP A 66 2.17 -6.11 -10.17
C TRP A 66 3.09 -6.30 -8.95
N GLU A 67 3.02 -5.42 -7.94
CA GLU A 67 3.86 -5.50 -6.74
C GLU A 67 3.55 -6.73 -5.87
N PHE A 68 2.32 -7.26 -5.93
CA PHE A 68 1.92 -8.38 -5.09
C PHE A 68 2.61 -9.68 -5.49
N SER A 69 2.69 -9.96 -6.79
CA SER A 69 3.44 -11.11 -7.30
C SER A 69 4.95 -10.92 -7.12
N ALA A 70 5.45 -9.68 -7.16
CA ALA A 70 6.85 -9.37 -6.88
C ALA A 70 7.20 -9.70 -5.42
N TRP A 71 6.35 -9.31 -4.46
CA TRP A 71 6.55 -9.67 -3.06
C TRP A 71 6.46 -11.18 -2.83
N ASP A 72 5.56 -11.89 -3.51
CA ASP A 72 5.55 -13.36 -3.47
C ASP A 72 6.87 -13.95 -3.96
N SER A 73 7.44 -13.46 -5.07
CA SER A 73 8.77 -13.87 -5.52
C SER A 73 9.85 -13.59 -4.46
N GLY A 74 9.82 -12.43 -3.81
CA GLY A 74 10.77 -12.06 -2.76
C GLY A 74 10.65 -12.93 -1.51
N ILE A 75 9.42 -13.20 -1.06
CA ILE A 75 9.14 -14.07 0.09
C ILE A 75 9.62 -15.49 -0.21
N ALA A 76 9.33 -16.01 -1.41
CA ALA A 76 9.79 -17.34 -1.84
C ALA A 76 11.34 -17.43 -1.89
N TYR A 77 12.01 -16.39 -2.41
CA TYR A 77 13.47 -16.31 -2.47
C TYR A 77 14.14 -16.29 -1.07
N LEU A 78 13.56 -15.57 -0.12
CA LEU A 78 14.08 -15.50 1.25
C LEU A 78 13.76 -16.76 2.05
N GLY A 79 12.59 -17.35 1.83
CA GLY A 79 12.10 -18.51 2.57
C GLY A 79 12.05 -18.20 4.07
N LYS A 80 12.67 -19.06 4.88
CA LYS A 80 12.68 -18.91 6.34
C LYS A 80 13.48 -17.70 6.84
N ARG A 81 14.38 -17.14 6.02
CA ARG A 81 15.21 -15.96 6.39
C ARG A 81 14.38 -14.71 6.69
N VAL A 82 13.13 -14.65 6.20
CA VAL A 82 12.18 -13.57 6.55
C VAL A 82 12.00 -13.48 8.07
N ASN A 83 12.10 -14.60 8.79
CA ASN A 83 11.89 -14.68 10.23
C ASN A 83 13.08 -14.20 11.07
N ASP A 84 14.22 -13.92 10.45
CA ASP A 84 15.40 -13.38 11.13
C ASP A 84 15.27 -11.88 11.46
N HIS A 85 14.12 -11.29 11.11
CA HIS A 85 13.83 -9.87 11.22
C HIS A 85 12.66 -9.64 12.18
N ASP A 86 12.67 -8.52 12.89
CA ASP A 86 11.59 -8.12 13.80
C ASP A 86 10.37 -7.64 12.99
N LEU A 87 10.62 -6.96 11.88
CA LEU A 87 9.62 -6.42 10.97
C LEU A 87 9.99 -6.67 9.51
N VAL A 88 8.97 -6.76 8.68
CA VAL A 88 9.04 -6.71 7.23
C VAL A 88 8.32 -5.45 6.75
N HIS A 89 8.98 -4.74 5.85
CA HIS A 89 8.50 -3.55 5.19
C HIS A 89 8.23 -3.87 3.72
N LEU A 90 6.96 -3.82 3.31
CA LEU A 90 6.58 -3.89 1.90
C LEU A 90 6.58 -2.47 1.32
N ALA A 91 7.33 -2.28 0.24
CA ALA A 91 7.41 -1.00 -0.45
C ALA A 91 7.30 -1.18 -1.96
N THR A 92 6.79 -0.15 -2.62
CA THR A 92 6.89 -0.01 -4.08
C THR A 92 7.86 1.12 -4.43
N SER A 93 8.41 1.13 -5.64
CA SER A 93 9.24 2.25 -6.11
C SER A 93 8.49 3.60 -6.16
N ALA A 94 7.15 3.58 -6.11
CA ALA A 94 6.30 4.76 -6.03
C ALA A 94 5.97 5.18 -4.57
N PHE A 95 6.66 4.67 -3.54
CA PHE A 95 6.28 4.91 -2.14
C PHE A 95 6.18 6.38 -1.72
N ALA A 96 6.95 7.27 -2.35
CA ALA A 96 6.95 8.70 -2.08
C ALA A 96 5.92 9.49 -2.92
N GLU A 97 5.23 8.83 -3.86
CA GLU A 97 4.19 9.44 -4.68
C GLU A 97 2.93 9.67 -3.83
N TYR A 98 2.36 10.87 -3.92
CA TYR A 98 1.14 11.28 -3.24
C TYR A 98 1.23 11.31 -1.70
N THR A 99 1.55 12.50 -1.17
CA THR A 99 1.54 12.87 0.27
C THR A 99 2.75 12.34 1.09
N PRO A 100 4.01 12.59 0.69
CA PRO A 100 5.19 12.01 1.33
C PRO A 100 5.41 12.46 2.79
N ASP A 101 4.74 13.52 3.25
CA ASP A 101 4.93 14.04 4.60
C ASP A 101 4.60 13.04 5.72
N HIS A 102 3.72 12.07 5.45
CA HIS A 102 3.45 11.02 6.43
C HIS A 102 4.65 10.09 6.65
N LEU A 103 5.53 9.94 5.65
CA LEU A 103 6.74 9.11 5.76
C LEU A 103 7.74 9.70 6.77
N LYS A 104 7.75 11.02 6.94
CA LYS A 104 8.57 11.73 7.95
C LYS A 104 8.13 11.44 9.40
N LEU A 105 6.96 10.82 9.57
CA LEU A 105 6.45 10.42 10.87
C LEU A 105 6.88 9.00 11.24
N ILE A 106 7.48 8.24 10.31
CA ILE A 106 7.93 6.87 10.52
C ILE A 106 9.38 6.91 10.99
N ASP A 107 9.55 7.15 12.29
CA ASP A 107 10.86 7.16 12.93
C ASP A 107 11.08 5.91 13.79
N GLN A 108 12.27 5.84 14.39
CA GLN A 108 12.68 4.74 15.24
C GLN A 108 11.73 4.49 16.42
N ASN A 109 11.18 5.55 17.02
CA ASN A 109 10.27 5.42 18.15
C ASN A 109 8.96 4.79 17.70
N VAL A 110 8.44 5.16 16.53
CA VAL A 110 7.24 4.57 15.95
C VAL A 110 7.40 3.08 15.70
N VAL A 111 8.47 2.69 15.00
CA VAL A 111 8.64 1.28 14.59
C VAL A 111 8.95 0.36 15.78
N ARG A 112 9.55 0.85 16.86
CA ARG A 112 9.83 0.08 18.09
C ARG A 112 8.57 -0.46 18.78
N HIS A 113 7.40 0.15 18.57
CA HIS A 113 6.15 -0.35 19.15
C HIS A 113 5.55 -1.53 18.39
N LEU A 114 5.85 -1.70 17.11
CA LEU A 114 5.18 -2.67 16.25
C LEU A 114 5.45 -4.15 16.60
N PRO A 115 6.66 -4.59 16.99
CA PRO A 115 6.91 -5.99 17.30
C PRO A 115 5.96 -6.57 18.37
N GLY A 116 5.62 -5.76 19.38
CA GLY A 116 4.71 -6.12 20.47
C GLY A 116 3.22 -6.10 20.12
N LEU A 117 2.85 -5.52 18.97
CA LEU A 117 1.46 -5.33 18.57
C LEU A 117 1.01 -6.36 17.53
N ASN A 118 -0.22 -6.86 17.64
CA ASN A 118 -0.87 -7.55 16.52
C ASN A 118 -1.42 -6.57 15.50
N ALA A 119 -0.53 -5.77 14.92
CA ALA A 119 -0.87 -4.65 14.08
C ALA A 119 0.00 -4.54 12.83
N VAL A 120 -0.57 -3.91 11.80
CA VAL A 120 0.11 -3.53 10.56
C VAL A 120 0.04 -2.03 10.41
N LEU A 121 1.20 -1.40 10.23
CA LEU A 121 1.35 0.03 10.06
C LEU A 121 1.36 0.40 8.58
N GLY A 122 0.64 1.45 8.23
CA GLY A 122 0.74 2.08 6.91
C GLY A 122 -0.08 3.35 6.84
N HIS A 123 -0.23 3.90 5.64
CA HIS A 123 -1.18 4.97 5.40
C HIS A 123 -2.58 4.39 5.23
N VAL A 124 -3.56 4.82 6.05
CA VAL A 124 -4.94 4.37 5.92
C VAL A 124 -5.69 5.30 4.98
N ASP A 125 -6.08 4.80 3.81
CA ASP A 125 -7.02 5.46 2.91
C ASP A 125 -8.43 4.92 3.12
N PHE A 126 -9.44 5.64 2.62
CA PHE A 126 -10.84 5.28 2.81
C PHE A 126 -11.73 5.79 1.67
N TYR A 127 -12.87 5.13 1.49
CA TYR A 127 -13.96 5.56 0.63
C TYR A 127 -15.01 6.32 1.43
N ASN A 128 -15.72 7.26 0.81
CA ASN A 128 -16.81 7.97 1.49
C ASN A 128 -17.98 7.03 1.88
N GLU A 129 -18.18 5.95 1.13
CA GLU A 129 -19.19 4.93 1.39
C GLU A 129 -18.56 3.53 1.41
N PRO A 130 -19.11 2.56 2.17
CA PRO A 130 -18.63 1.19 2.12
C PRO A 130 -18.73 0.59 0.72
N VAL A 131 -17.73 -0.19 0.35
CA VAL A 131 -17.69 -0.99 -0.88
C VAL A 131 -17.65 -2.47 -0.53
N SER A 132 -18.06 -3.33 -1.45
CA SER A 132 -17.93 -4.78 -1.28
C SER A 132 -17.38 -5.51 -2.50
N VAL A 133 -16.63 -6.57 -2.22
CA VAL A 133 -16.06 -7.54 -3.18
C VAL A 133 -16.10 -8.92 -2.54
N PHE A 134 -16.49 -9.95 -3.30
CA PHE A 134 -16.67 -11.33 -2.83
C PHE A 134 -17.52 -11.44 -1.54
N GLY A 135 -18.53 -10.57 -1.40
CA GLY A 135 -19.40 -10.54 -0.21
C GLY A 135 -18.78 -9.89 1.03
N ILE A 136 -17.51 -9.49 0.98
CA ILE A 136 -16.81 -8.79 2.07
C ILE A 136 -17.03 -7.29 1.88
N SER A 137 -17.50 -6.60 2.92
CA SER A 137 -17.71 -5.14 2.91
C SER A 137 -16.63 -4.44 3.73
N TRP A 138 -16.08 -3.36 3.21
CA TRP A 138 -15.13 -2.52 3.92
C TRP A 138 -15.24 -1.06 3.46
N GLN A 139 -14.54 -0.17 4.15
CA GLN A 139 -14.51 1.26 3.81
C GLN A 139 -13.11 1.86 3.86
N ALA A 140 -12.13 1.18 4.49
CA ALA A 140 -10.77 1.67 4.63
C ALA A 140 -9.77 0.57 4.31
N TRP A 141 -8.58 0.98 3.86
CA TRP A 141 -7.49 0.08 3.50
C TRP A 141 -6.13 0.71 3.78
N LEU A 142 -5.10 -0.13 3.91
CA LEU A 142 -3.70 0.29 3.93
C LEU A 142 -3.19 0.44 2.49
N ARG A 143 -2.57 1.57 2.19
CA ARG A 143 -1.91 1.78 0.90
C ARG A 143 -0.71 0.82 0.76
N SER A 144 -0.69 0.03 -0.33
CA SER A 144 0.32 -0.99 -0.60
C SER A 144 1.73 -0.41 -0.79
N SER A 145 1.83 0.88 -1.06
CA SER A 145 3.10 1.55 -1.37
C SER A 145 4.10 1.58 -0.21
N PHE A 146 3.63 1.48 1.04
CA PHE A 146 4.46 1.47 2.25
C PHE A 146 3.70 0.80 3.41
N ILE A 147 4.05 -0.45 3.75
CA ILE A 147 3.42 -1.21 4.84
C ILE A 147 4.48 -1.88 5.70
N LEU A 148 4.40 -1.68 7.03
CA LEU A 148 5.24 -2.35 8.02
C LEU A 148 4.42 -3.38 8.81
N MET A 149 4.92 -4.62 8.86
CA MET A 149 4.26 -5.73 9.53
C MET A 149 5.29 -6.70 10.10
N ARG A 150 4.85 -7.71 10.87
CA ARG A 150 5.76 -8.76 11.35
C ARG A 150 5.82 -9.92 10.37
N PRO A 151 6.93 -10.69 10.34
CA PRO A 151 7.03 -11.90 9.52
C PRO A 151 5.85 -12.86 9.66
N ARG A 152 5.31 -13.03 10.87
CA ARG A 152 4.15 -13.92 11.11
C ARG A 152 2.88 -13.51 10.36
N HIS A 153 2.72 -12.23 10.01
CA HIS A 153 1.59 -11.78 9.20
C HIS A 153 1.74 -12.29 7.76
N LEU A 154 2.95 -12.24 7.18
CA LEU A 154 3.22 -12.81 5.84
C LEU A 154 2.96 -14.31 5.81
N GLN A 155 3.42 -15.04 6.83
CA GLN A 155 3.18 -16.48 6.93
C GLN A 155 1.68 -16.81 7.00
N ALA A 156 0.92 -16.07 7.81
CA ALA A 156 -0.52 -16.29 7.97
C ALA A 156 -1.31 -15.89 6.72
N LEU A 157 -0.84 -14.89 5.96
CA LEU A 157 -1.43 -14.54 4.67
C LEU A 157 -1.14 -15.63 3.63
N GLY A 158 0.08 -16.17 3.58
CA GLY A 158 0.55 -16.96 2.45
C GLY A 158 0.89 -16.04 1.27
N SER A 159 0.19 -16.19 0.14
CA SER A 159 0.40 -15.33 -1.04
C SER A 159 -0.12 -13.91 -0.81
N MET A 160 0.59 -12.91 -1.30
CA MET A 160 0.17 -11.51 -1.34
C MET A 160 -0.88 -11.23 -2.42
N VAL A 161 -1.02 -12.12 -3.40
CA VAL A 161 -2.05 -12.05 -4.44
C VAL A 161 -3.35 -12.66 -3.92
N SER A 162 -4.43 -11.88 -3.97
CA SER A 162 -5.78 -12.32 -3.54
C SER A 162 -6.69 -12.62 -4.73
N VAL A 163 -6.56 -11.83 -5.80
CA VAL A 163 -7.33 -11.94 -7.04
C VAL A 163 -6.38 -12.39 -8.15
N THR A 164 -6.34 -13.70 -8.38
CA THR A 164 -5.42 -14.35 -9.33
C THR A 164 -5.93 -14.36 -10.77
N GLY A 165 -7.24 -14.22 -10.97
CA GLY A 165 -7.88 -14.34 -12.29
C GLY A 165 -8.99 -13.31 -12.50
N GLY A 166 -9.20 -12.96 -13.79
CA GLY A 166 -10.20 -11.98 -14.20
C GLY A 166 -11.57 -12.55 -14.53
N THR A 167 -11.66 -13.85 -14.87
CA THR A 167 -12.88 -14.48 -15.41
C THR A 167 -14.16 -14.27 -14.61
N PRO A 168 -14.19 -14.36 -13.26
CA PRO A 168 -15.42 -14.09 -12.51
C PRO A 168 -15.78 -12.60 -12.41
N ILE A 169 -14.89 -11.69 -12.82
CA ILE A 169 -15.01 -10.25 -12.62
C ILE A 169 -15.27 -9.52 -13.95
N PHE A 170 -14.48 -9.80 -14.97
CA PHE A 170 -14.48 -9.04 -16.22
C PHE A 170 -15.21 -9.75 -17.34
N SER A 171 -15.83 -8.96 -18.21
CA SER A 171 -16.68 -9.42 -19.31
C SER A 171 -15.92 -9.63 -20.63
N GLY A 172 -14.76 -8.99 -20.80
CA GLY A 172 -14.10 -8.87 -22.09
C GLY A 172 -14.68 -7.78 -23.02
N ASP A 173 -15.65 -6.98 -22.56
CA ASP A 173 -16.29 -5.92 -23.35
C ASP A 173 -15.95 -4.52 -22.77
N PRO A 174 -15.28 -3.62 -23.52
CA PRO A 174 -14.95 -2.29 -23.03
C PRO A 174 -16.16 -1.40 -22.73
N LEU A 175 -17.33 -1.65 -23.31
CA LEU A 175 -18.55 -0.89 -23.01
C LEU A 175 -19.20 -1.34 -21.68
N ALA A 176 -18.89 -2.55 -21.23
CA ALA A 176 -19.38 -3.14 -20.01
C ALA A 176 -18.28 -3.98 -19.35
N PRO A 177 -17.17 -3.39 -18.88
CA PRO A 177 -15.92 -4.13 -18.56
C PRO A 177 -16.04 -5.13 -17.42
N PHE A 178 -17.09 -5.01 -16.60
CA PHE A 178 -17.41 -5.96 -15.56
C PHE A 178 -18.59 -6.82 -15.96
N ARG A 179 -18.56 -8.11 -15.60
CA ARG A 179 -19.72 -8.98 -15.74
C ARG A 179 -20.90 -8.46 -14.93
N LYS A 180 -22.12 -8.74 -15.38
CA LYS A 180 -23.35 -8.34 -14.67
C LYS A 180 -23.39 -8.92 -13.25
N ASP A 181 -23.00 -10.19 -13.13
CA ASP A 181 -22.90 -11.00 -11.90
C ASP A 181 -21.53 -10.90 -11.20
N ALA A 182 -20.65 -9.97 -11.61
CA ALA A 182 -19.35 -9.79 -10.98
C ALA A 182 -19.51 -9.64 -9.46
N PRO A 183 -18.68 -10.30 -8.64
CA PRO A 183 -18.77 -10.28 -7.19
C PRO A 183 -18.17 -8.96 -6.63
N ILE A 184 -18.60 -7.83 -7.18
CA ILE A 184 -18.18 -6.47 -6.84
C ILE A 184 -19.45 -5.61 -6.81
N SER A 185 -19.64 -4.88 -5.72
CA SER A 185 -20.74 -3.91 -5.58
C SER A 185 -20.85 -2.98 -6.80
N ARG A 186 -22.08 -2.63 -7.17
CA ARG A 186 -22.34 -1.78 -8.34
C ARG A 186 -21.64 -0.42 -8.24
N SER A 187 -21.71 0.21 -7.07
CA SER A 187 -21.05 1.49 -6.78
C SER A 187 -19.54 1.38 -6.98
N TYR A 188 -18.92 0.28 -6.52
CA TYR A 188 -17.48 0.12 -6.65
C TYR A 188 -17.03 -0.17 -8.08
N ARG A 189 -17.80 -0.92 -8.87
CA ARG A 189 -17.55 -1.06 -10.32
C ARG A 189 -17.57 0.29 -11.02
N GLN A 190 -18.56 1.14 -10.73
CA GLN A 190 -18.65 2.49 -11.29
C GLN A 190 -17.47 3.35 -10.85
N PHE A 191 -17.06 3.27 -9.59
CA PHE A 191 -15.87 3.94 -9.08
C PHE A 191 -14.61 3.51 -9.85
N LEU A 192 -14.37 2.21 -10.04
CA LEU A 192 -13.19 1.70 -10.74
C LEU A 192 -13.14 2.16 -12.20
N VAL A 193 -14.28 2.14 -12.91
CA VAL A 193 -14.37 2.70 -14.27
C VAL A 193 -14.03 4.20 -14.22
N GLY A 194 -14.74 4.98 -13.40
CA GLY A 194 -14.53 6.43 -13.32
C GLY A 194 -13.11 6.84 -12.90
N TRP A 195 -12.47 6.05 -12.03
CA TRP A 195 -11.10 6.27 -11.56
C TRP A 195 -10.06 6.02 -12.65
N LEU A 196 -10.21 4.93 -13.40
CA LEU A 196 -9.22 4.50 -14.40
C LEU A 196 -9.43 5.15 -15.77
N THR A 197 -10.67 5.47 -16.15
CA THR A 197 -11.03 5.90 -17.52
C THR A 197 -11.71 7.27 -17.57
N GLY A 198 -12.20 7.79 -16.45
CA GLY A 198 -13.13 8.94 -16.43
C GLY A 198 -12.51 10.30 -16.08
N ALA A 199 -13.37 11.33 -16.00
CA ALA A 199 -13.03 12.70 -15.56
C ALA A 199 -12.57 12.80 -14.09
N GLY A 200 -12.74 11.73 -13.29
CA GLY A 200 -12.46 11.64 -11.86
C GLY A 200 -13.60 10.95 -11.10
N THR A 201 -13.41 10.66 -9.82
CA THR A 201 -14.39 10.00 -8.94
C THR A 201 -15.11 10.95 -7.99
N GLY A 202 -14.81 12.26 -8.08
CA GLY A 202 -15.24 13.25 -7.08
C GLY A 202 -14.59 13.07 -5.69
N GLN A 203 -13.67 12.10 -5.54
CA GLN A 203 -12.97 11.79 -4.29
C GLN A 203 -11.47 11.76 -4.54
N GLY A 204 -10.72 12.63 -3.87
CA GLY A 204 -9.26 12.69 -3.98
C GLY A 204 -8.73 13.29 -5.29
N PRO A 205 -7.39 13.36 -5.46
CA PRO A 205 -6.78 13.78 -6.72
C PRO A 205 -7.08 12.75 -7.82
N GLY A 206 -7.27 13.18 -9.06
CA GLY A 206 -7.50 12.26 -10.18
C GLY A 206 -6.30 11.35 -10.45
N TRP A 207 -6.55 10.09 -10.85
CA TRP A 207 -5.49 9.19 -11.31
C TRP A 207 -4.71 9.81 -12.48
N HIS A 208 -3.37 9.72 -12.44
CA HIS A 208 -2.47 10.44 -13.35
C HIS A 208 -2.27 9.75 -14.72
N SER A 209 -2.73 8.50 -14.88
CA SER A 209 -2.58 7.70 -16.12
C SER A 209 -3.93 7.19 -16.60
N ARG A 210 -4.84 8.13 -16.87
CA ARG A 210 -6.14 7.83 -17.48
C ARG A 210 -5.95 7.42 -18.94
N PHE A 211 -6.86 6.59 -19.43
CA PHE A 211 -6.87 6.14 -20.82
C PHE A 211 -8.30 5.87 -21.26
N ASP A 212 -8.54 5.97 -22.56
CA ASP A 212 -9.82 5.60 -23.14
C ASP A 212 -9.98 4.09 -23.11
N LEU A 213 -11.13 3.62 -22.64
CA LEU A 213 -11.42 2.19 -22.56
C LEU A 213 -11.86 1.67 -23.93
N THR A 214 -10.97 0.94 -24.58
CA THR A 214 -11.16 0.33 -25.89
C THR A 214 -10.82 -1.16 -25.81
N LEU A 215 -11.03 -1.92 -26.89
CA LEU A 215 -10.60 -3.33 -26.94
C LEU A 215 -9.08 -3.48 -26.72
N GLU A 216 -8.29 -2.52 -27.18
CA GLU A 216 -6.83 -2.53 -27.04
C GLU A 216 -6.38 -2.26 -25.59
N THR A 217 -7.03 -1.32 -24.91
CA THR A 217 -6.67 -0.92 -23.55
C THR A 217 -7.38 -1.73 -22.46
N LEU A 218 -8.38 -2.55 -22.82
CA LEU A 218 -9.12 -3.38 -21.88
C LEU A 218 -8.22 -4.32 -21.05
N PRO A 219 -7.25 -5.05 -21.61
CA PRO A 219 -6.35 -5.88 -20.80
C PRO A 219 -5.57 -5.07 -19.74
N PHE A 220 -5.20 -3.84 -20.07
CA PHE A 220 -4.55 -2.93 -19.12
C PHE A 220 -5.51 -2.47 -18.03
N PHE A 221 -6.76 -2.12 -18.39
CA PHE A 221 -7.82 -1.83 -17.43
C PHE A 221 -8.04 -2.99 -16.45
N GLU A 222 -8.23 -4.21 -16.96
CA GLU A 222 -8.46 -5.38 -16.11
C GLU A 222 -7.28 -5.64 -15.18
N SER A 223 -6.05 -5.51 -15.71
CA SER A 223 -4.82 -5.66 -14.93
C SER A 223 -4.74 -4.63 -13.79
N LYS A 224 -5.04 -3.35 -14.07
CA LYS A 224 -5.06 -2.28 -13.06
C LYS A 224 -6.18 -2.45 -12.05
N ALA A 225 -7.38 -2.81 -12.50
CA ALA A 225 -8.49 -3.11 -11.62
C ALA A 225 -8.15 -4.27 -10.67
N ARG A 226 -7.52 -5.35 -11.15
CA ARG A 226 -7.03 -6.44 -10.28
C ARG A 226 -5.99 -5.97 -9.28
N ALA A 227 -5.04 -5.11 -9.67
CA ALA A 227 -4.05 -4.56 -8.75
C ALA A 227 -4.71 -3.76 -7.61
N ILE A 228 -5.69 -2.91 -7.92
CA ILE A 228 -6.48 -2.16 -6.93
C ILE A 228 -7.23 -3.15 -6.02
N LEU A 229 -7.88 -4.17 -6.58
CA LEU A 229 -8.57 -5.18 -5.77
C LEU A 229 -7.62 -5.94 -4.84
N ASN A 230 -6.41 -6.27 -5.29
CA ASN A 230 -5.38 -6.90 -4.46
C ASN A 230 -4.94 -6.02 -3.30
N GLU A 231 -4.78 -4.71 -3.51
CA GLU A 231 -4.47 -3.75 -2.44
C GLU A 231 -5.56 -3.74 -1.36
N GLN A 232 -6.82 -3.65 -1.77
CA GLN A 232 -7.94 -3.68 -0.82
C GLN A 232 -8.02 -5.02 -0.07
N MET A 233 -7.88 -6.12 -0.82
CA MET A 233 -7.99 -7.46 -0.25
C MET A 233 -6.84 -7.81 0.68
N LEU A 234 -5.64 -7.23 0.50
CA LEU A 234 -4.55 -7.37 1.45
C LEU A 234 -4.97 -6.89 2.84
N THR A 235 -5.60 -5.71 2.94
CA THR A 235 -6.09 -5.18 4.21
C THR A 235 -7.18 -6.07 4.81
N ASN A 236 -8.15 -6.51 4.00
CA ASN A 236 -9.22 -7.39 4.48
C ASN A 236 -8.68 -8.72 5.01
N ARG A 237 -7.68 -9.31 4.33
CA ARG A 237 -7.06 -10.56 4.77
C ARG A 237 -6.24 -10.37 6.04
N LEU A 238 -5.56 -9.24 6.20
CA LEU A 238 -4.88 -8.89 7.45
C LEU A 238 -5.87 -8.78 8.62
N LEU A 239 -7.01 -8.14 8.41
CA LEU A 239 -8.08 -8.08 9.42
C LEU A 239 -8.64 -9.48 9.74
N ALA A 240 -8.83 -10.33 8.72
CA ALA A 240 -9.36 -11.68 8.88
C ALA A 240 -8.43 -12.61 9.69
N ILE A 241 -7.11 -12.40 9.65
CA ILE A 241 -6.15 -13.10 10.52
C ILE A 241 -5.99 -12.45 11.90
N GLY A 242 -6.87 -11.50 12.26
CA GLY A 242 -6.94 -10.86 13.57
C GLY A 242 -5.96 -9.70 13.78
N SER A 243 -5.30 -9.21 12.73
CA SER A 243 -4.43 -8.03 12.84
C SER A 243 -5.25 -6.74 12.86
N ALA A 244 -4.82 -5.76 13.65
CA ALA A 244 -5.30 -4.39 13.53
C ALA A 244 -4.57 -3.64 12.42
N ILE A 245 -5.25 -2.70 11.75
CA ILE A 245 -4.60 -1.72 10.87
C ILE A 245 -4.36 -0.42 11.63
N VAL A 246 -3.19 0.17 11.44
CA VAL A 246 -2.75 1.36 12.17
C VAL A 246 -2.28 2.43 11.20
N ASP A 247 -2.92 3.60 11.26
CA ASP A 247 -2.50 4.80 10.52
C ASP A 247 -1.22 5.38 11.13
N VAL A 248 -0.25 5.63 10.26
CA VAL A 248 1.04 6.24 10.58
C VAL A 248 0.93 7.51 11.42
N THR A 249 -0.03 8.39 11.15
CA THR A 249 -0.18 9.67 11.85
C THR A 249 -0.64 9.44 13.28
N TRP A 250 -1.54 8.48 13.47
CA TRP A 250 -2.04 8.13 14.80
C TRP A 250 -0.93 7.50 15.64
N LEU A 251 -0.19 6.53 15.08
CA LEU A 251 0.85 5.84 15.84
C LEU A 251 2.00 6.79 16.21
N ALA A 252 2.41 7.66 15.29
CA ALA A 252 3.43 8.67 15.56
C ALA A 252 3.05 9.63 16.68
N ARG A 253 1.77 9.99 16.80
CA ARG A 253 1.28 10.81 17.92
C ARG A 253 1.28 10.03 19.22
N LYS A 254 0.89 8.75 19.20
CA LYS A 254 0.86 7.90 20.39
C LYS A 254 2.25 7.57 20.91
N ALA A 255 3.18 7.24 20.03
CA ALA A 255 4.59 6.96 20.37
C ALA A 255 5.28 8.17 21.04
N LYS A 256 4.85 9.39 20.72
CA LYS A 256 5.34 10.62 21.40
C LYS A 256 4.75 10.83 22.79
N ALA A 257 3.57 10.28 23.05
CA ALA A 257 2.82 10.54 24.28
C ALA A 257 2.93 9.41 25.31
N ALA A 258 3.32 8.20 24.90
CA ALA A 258 3.34 7.02 25.74
C ALA A 258 4.56 6.14 25.47
N ASN A 259 5.14 5.60 26.53
CA ASN A 259 6.27 4.67 26.45
C ASN A 259 5.88 3.27 25.97
N SER A 260 4.60 2.90 26.09
CA SER A 260 4.05 1.64 25.61
C SER A 260 2.68 1.85 24.97
N ILE A 261 2.35 0.99 24.02
CA ILE A 261 1.09 0.97 23.30
C ILE A 261 0.63 -0.48 23.30
N SER A 262 -0.62 -0.72 23.67
CA SER A 262 -1.24 -2.03 23.65
C SER A 262 -2.21 -2.17 22.47
N LEU A 263 -2.57 -3.40 22.13
CA LEU A 263 -3.55 -3.66 21.06
C LEU A 263 -4.91 -3.02 21.38
N GLY A 264 -5.32 -3.00 22.66
CA GLY A 264 -6.57 -2.38 23.10
C GLY A 264 -6.61 -0.86 22.97
N ASP A 265 -5.45 -0.22 22.81
CA ASP A 265 -5.36 1.23 22.61
C ASP A 265 -5.66 1.66 21.16
N ILE A 266 -5.61 0.72 20.20
CA ILE A 266 -5.79 1.00 18.77
C ILE A 266 -7.30 1.17 18.50
N PRO A 267 -7.78 2.39 18.18
CA PRO A 267 -9.20 2.60 17.96
C PRO A 267 -9.59 2.24 16.51
N ASP A 268 -10.89 2.31 16.20
CA ASP A 268 -11.38 2.24 14.83
C ASP A 268 -10.66 3.22 13.90
N TRP A 269 -10.45 2.83 12.65
CA TRP A 269 -9.70 3.63 11.67
C TRP A 269 -10.25 5.07 11.55
N ARG A 270 -11.56 5.28 11.69
CA ARG A 270 -12.17 6.63 11.65
C ARG A 270 -11.61 7.54 12.73
N ALA A 271 -11.41 7.02 13.93
CA ALA A 271 -10.82 7.76 15.04
C ALA A 271 -9.32 8.02 14.81
N GLN A 272 -8.62 7.07 14.19
CA GLN A 272 -7.20 7.22 13.85
C GLN A 272 -6.97 8.37 12.86
N ILE A 273 -7.78 8.46 11.80
CA ILE A 273 -7.56 9.42 10.70
C ILE A 273 -8.24 10.79 10.93
N ARG A 274 -9.21 10.90 11.86
CA ARG A 274 -9.97 12.13 12.13
C ARG A 274 -9.08 13.38 12.23
N PRO A 275 -7.94 13.37 12.95
CA PRO A 275 -7.11 14.57 13.08
C PRO A 275 -6.39 15.01 11.79
N ARG A 276 -6.31 14.14 10.78
CA ARG A 276 -5.79 14.45 9.44
C ARG A 276 -6.88 15.04 8.57
N VAL A 277 -8.09 14.47 8.61
CA VAL A 277 -9.26 14.95 7.84
C VAL A 277 -9.68 16.34 8.30
N GLU A 278 -9.80 16.56 9.62
CA GLU A 278 -10.19 17.86 10.18
C GLU A 278 -9.18 18.96 9.84
N ARG A 279 -7.87 18.67 9.89
CA ARG A 279 -6.83 19.64 9.46
C ARG A 279 -6.93 19.99 7.98
N LYS A 280 -7.24 19.01 7.13
CA LYS A 280 -7.42 19.25 5.68
C LYS A 280 -8.66 20.13 5.43
N LEU A 281 -9.76 19.88 6.15
CA LEU A 281 -10.97 20.71 6.08
C LEU A 281 -10.74 22.12 6.64
N ALA A 282 -10.05 22.26 7.77
CA ALA A 282 -9.69 23.56 8.35
C ALA A 282 -8.77 24.37 7.44
N GLY A 283 -7.81 23.73 6.76
CA GLY A 283 -6.94 24.37 5.76
C GLY A 283 -7.70 24.83 4.50
N LEU A 284 -8.80 24.17 4.15
CA LEU A 284 -9.67 24.58 3.04
C LEU A 284 -10.62 25.73 3.42
N LEU A 285 -11.05 25.80 4.68
CA LEU A 285 -11.90 26.86 5.22
C LEU A 285 -11.11 28.09 5.72
N GLY A 286 -9.78 27.97 5.86
CA GLY A 286 -8.90 28.96 6.50
C GLY A 286 -8.22 29.98 5.57
N LYS A 287 -8.72 30.25 4.36
CA LYS A 287 -8.33 31.45 3.62
C LYS A 287 -9.45 32.50 3.70
N PRO A 288 -9.43 33.41 4.69
CA PRO A 288 -10.14 34.66 4.54
C PRO A 288 -9.53 35.37 3.32
N GLY A 289 -10.36 35.67 2.34
CA GLY A 289 -9.97 36.54 1.25
C GLY A 289 -9.35 37.81 1.84
N ARG A 290 -8.18 38.20 1.36
CA ARG A 290 -7.72 39.58 1.52
C ARG A 290 -8.73 40.45 0.79
N GLY A 291 -9.78 40.86 1.50
CA GLY A 291 -10.66 41.95 1.11
C GLY A 291 -9.76 43.16 0.97
N GLY A 292 -9.68 43.68 -0.25
CA GLY A 292 -9.03 44.95 -0.51
C GLY A 292 -9.69 46.02 0.33
N GLN A 293 -8.87 46.80 1.02
CA GLN A 293 -9.26 48.15 1.39
C GLN A 293 -8.61 49.09 0.39
N SER A 294 -9.52 49.85 -0.21
CA SER A 294 -9.37 51.07 -1.01
C SER A 294 -8.29 52.02 -0.53
#